data_AF-A0A382MX82-F1
#
_entry.id   AF-A0A382MX82-F1
#
_cell.length_a   1.000
_cell.length_b   1.000
_cell.length_c   1.000
_cell.angle_alpha   90.00
_cell.angle_beta   90.00
_cell.angle_gamma   90.00
#
_symmetry.space_group_name_H-M   'P 1'
#
loop_
_entity.id
_entity.type
_entity.pdbx_description
1 polymer ?
#
loop_
_entity_poly.entity_id
_entity_poly.type
_entity_poly.pdbx_seq_one_letter_code
_entity_poly.pdbx_strand_id
1 'polypeptide(L)' 'MARYIFVTGGVVSSLGKGLSSASLAYLLQSRGFKVRIRKLDPYLNVDPGTMSPFQHGEV' A
#
# COMPACT_ATOMS: atom_id res chain seq x y z
N MET A 1 -4.23 -11.45 19.53
CA MET A 1 -3.21 -10.38 19.34
C MET A 1 -3.08 -10.09 17.86
N ALA A 2 -3.02 -8.82 17.46
CA ALA A 2 -2.81 -8.46 16.06
C ALA A 2 -1.37 -8.78 15.62
N ARG A 3 -1.20 -9.24 14.38
CA ARG A 3 0.11 -9.47 13.75
C ARG A 3 0.36 -8.38 12.71
N TYR A 4 1.60 -7.96 12.56
CA TYR A 4 2.01 -6.90 11.64
C TYR A 4 3.01 -7.47 10.62
N ILE A 5 2.78 -7.18 9.34
CA ILE A 5 3.68 -7.49 8.24
C ILE A 5 4.08 -6.15 7.61
N PHE A 6 5.38 -5.83 7.63
CA PHE A 6 5.92 -4.63 7.00
C PHE A 6 6.42 -4.97 5.61
N VAL A 7 5.95 -4.23 4.60
CA VAL A 7 6.41 -4.39 3.21
C VAL A 7 7.26 -3.19 2.84
N THR A 8 8.56 -3.44 2.61
CA THR A 8 9.54 -2.44 2.19
C THR A 8 9.97 -2.66 0.74
N GLY A 9 10.56 -1.64 0.12
CA GLY A 9 11.11 -1.72 -1.23
C GLY A 9 12.58 -1.36 -1.26
N GLY A 10 13.37 -2.07 -2.06
CA GLY A 10 14.76 -1.74 -2.35
C GLY A 10 14.99 -1.49 -3.84
N VAL A 11 16.18 -0.97 -4.16
CA VAL A 11 16.69 -0.72 -5.52
C VAL A 11 15.95 0.40 -6.27
N VAL A 12 14.69 0.20 -6.67
CA VAL A 12 13.92 1.19 -7.46
C VAL A 12 12.45 1.29 -7.03
N SER A 13 11.81 2.41 -7.38
CA SER A 13 10.36 2.60 -7.26
C SER A 13 9.60 1.83 -8.35
N SER A 14 8.26 1.87 -8.32
CA SER A 14 7.38 1.27 -9.35
C SER A 14 7.44 -0.25 -9.55
N LEU A 15 8.11 -0.99 -8.66
CA LEU A 15 8.17 -2.47 -8.65
C LEU A 15 6.85 -3.20 -8.32
N GLY A 16 5.70 -2.51 -8.29
CA GLY A 16 4.42 -3.15 -7.99
C GLY A 16 4.18 -3.52 -6.52
N LYS A 17 4.89 -2.91 -5.57
CA LYS A 17 4.76 -3.19 -4.12
C LYS A 17 3.33 -3.12 -3.59
N GLY A 18 2.54 -2.17 -4.08
CA GLY A 18 1.12 -2.03 -3.72
C GLY A 18 0.31 -3.26 -4.15
N LEU A 19 0.51 -3.72 -5.38
CA LEU A 19 -0.17 -4.89 -5.93
C LEU A 19 0.25 -6.17 -5.20
N SER A 20 1.56 -6.38 -4.97
CA SER A 20 2.05 -7.55 -4.23
C SER A 20 1.50 -7.60 -2.79
N SER A 21 1.42 -6.46 -2.11
CA SER A 21 0.84 -6.37 -0.76
C SER A 21 -0.65 -6.68 -0.76
N ALA A 22 -1.39 -6.21 -1.77
CA ALA A 22 -2.80 -6.50 -1.94
C ALA A 22 -3.05 -8.00 -2.22
N SER A 23 -2.25 -8.62 -3.09
CA SER A 23 -2.32 -10.06 -3.37
C SER A 23 -2.02 -10.92 -2.14
N LEU A 24 -1.02 -10.54 -1.33
CA LEU A 24 -0.73 -11.23 -0.06
C LEU A 24 -1.90 -11.11 0.92
N ALA A 25 -2.49 -9.92 1.05
CA ALA A 25 -3.65 -9.73 1.91
C ALA A 25 -4.84 -10.58 1.46
N TYR A 26 -5.10 -10.67 0.14
CA TYR A 26 -6.13 -11.54 -0.42
C TYR A 26 -5.90 -13.02 -0.07
N LEU A 27 -4.66 -13.52 -0.19
CA LEU A 27 -4.31 -14.90 0.16
C LEU A 27 -4.41 -15.22 1.66
N LEU A 28 -4.29 -14.21 2.52
CA LEU A 28 -4.51 -14.36 3.96
C LEU A 28 -6.00 -14.32 4.30
N GLN A 29 -6.76 -13.42 3.65
CA GLN A 29 -8.21 -13.37 3.79
C GLN A 29 -8.86 -14.68 3.32
N SER A 30 -8.39 -15.27 2.21
CA SER A 30 -8.88 -16.56 1.73
C SER A 30 -8.59 -17.73 2.69
N ARG A 31 -7.64 -17.57 3.60
CA ARG A 31 -7.35 -18.51 4.69
C ARG A 31 -8.11 -18.19 5.99
N GLY A 32 -9.08 -17.28 5.95
CA GLY A 32 -9.93 -16.92 7.09
C GLY A 32 -9.30 -15.89 8.04
N PHE A 33 -8.16 -15.28 7.71
CA PHE A 33 -7.58 -14.23 8.53
C PHE A 33 -8.26 -12.87 8.29
N LYS A 34 -8.52 -12.13 9.37
CA LYS A 34 -8.98 -10.74 9.28
C LYS A 34 -7.78 -9.82 9.01
N VAL A 35 -7.67 -9.30 7.79
CA VAL A 35 -6.53 -8.49 7.34
C VAL A 35 -6.96 -7.06 6.99
N ARG A 36 -6.14 -6.09 7.38
CA ARG A 36 -6.24 -4.69 6.93
C ARG A 36 -4.88 -4.22 6.39
N ILE A 37 -4.90 -3.49 5.28
CA ILE A 37 -3.72 -2.85 4.70
C ILE A 37 -3.69 -1.39 5.13
N ARG A 38 -2.49 -0.86 5.38
CA ARG A 38 -2.24 0.57 5.56
C ARG A 38 -1.07 0.98 4.68
N LYS A 39 -1.28 2.04 3.89
CA LYS A 39 -0.23 2.68 3.10
C LYS A 39 0.40 3.80 3.93
N LEU A 40 1.73 3.91 3.86
CA LEU A 40 2.50 5.02 4.42
C LEU A 40 3.14 5.74 3.24
N ASP A 41 2.64 6.93 2.91
CA ASP A 41 3.17 7.76 1.85
C ASP A 41 4.18 8.77 2.44
N PRO A 42 5.43 8.80 1.97
CA PRO A 42 6.48 9.65 2.52
C PRO A 42 6.41 11.10 1.99
N TYR A 43 5.28 11.53 1.45
CA TYR A 43 5.07 12.88 0.95
C TYR A 43 4.75 13.84 2.10
N LEU A 44 5.06 15.12 1.89
CA LEU A 44 4.73 16.18 2.85
C LEU A 44 3.26 16.64 2.75
N ASN A 45 2.61 16.38 1.62
CA ASN A 45 1.19 16.67 1.42
C ASN A 45 0.38 15.97 2.52
N VAL A 46 -0.45 16.74 3.22
CA VAL A 46 -1.32 16.22 4.29
C VAL A 46 -2.32 15.21 3.73
N ASP A 47 -2.80 15.47 2.51
CA ASP A 47 -3.71 14.62 1.76
C ASP A 47 -3.42 14.73 0.24
N PRO A 48 -3.78 13.71 -0.55
CA PRO A 48 -3.55 13.70 -2.00
C PRO A 48 -4.44 14.68 -2.78
N GLY A 49 -5.46 15.30 -2.17
CA GLY A 49 -6.37 16.24 -2.85
C GLY A 49 -5.67 17.52 -3.34
N THR A 50 -4.48 17.80 -2.83
CA THR A 50 -3.61 18.91 -3.29
C THR A 50 -2.70 18.54 -4.46
N MET A 51 -2.67 17.26 -4.88
CA MET A 51 -1.80 16.76 -5.92
C MET A 51 -2.50 16.80 -7.29
N SER A 52 -1.76 17.07 -8.35
CA SER A 52 -2.30 17.06 -9.72
C SER A 52 -2.66 15.62 -10.16
N PRO A 53 -3.92 15.31 -10.52
CA PRO A 53 -4.32 13.95 -10.86
C PRO A 53 -3.66 13.39 -12.12
N PHE A 54 -3.35 14.25 -13.10
CA PHE A 54 -2.69 13.85 -14.34
C PHE A 54 -1.24 13.42 -14.13
N GLN A 55 -0.61 13.82 -13.02
CA GLN A 55 0.78 13.51 -12.72
C GLN A 55 0.91 12.42 -11.65
N HIS A 56 0.00 12.41 -10.67
CA HIS A 56 0.13 11.56 -9.48
C HIS A 56 -0.93 10.46 -9.37
N GLY A 57 -1.90 10.43 -10.30
CA GLY A 57 -3.01 9.47 -10.30
C GLY A 57 -4.28 10.02 -9.65
N GLU A 58 -5.30 9.19 -9.60
CA GLU A 58 -6.59 9.52 -8.95
C GLU A 58 -6.44 9.75 -7.44
N VAL A 59 -7.40 10.50 -6.88
CA VAL A 59 -7.52 10.82 -5.45
C VAL A 59 -8.58 9.95 -4.81
#